data_AF-X1FAX1-F1
#
_entry.id   AF-X1FAX1-F1
#
_cell.length_a   1.000
_cell.length_b   1.000
_cell.length_c   1.000
_cell.angle_alpha   90.00
_cell.angle_beta   90.00
_cell.angle_gamma   90.00
#
_symmetry.space_group_name_H-M   'P 1'
#
loop_
_entity.id
_entity.type
_entity.pdbx_description
1 polymer ?
#
loop_
_entity_poly.entity_id
_entity_poly.type
_entity_poly.pdbx_seq_one_letter_code
_entity_poly.pdbx_strand_id
1 'polypeptide(L)'
;MVKGLKQTSAPIVISFEVDESAVNTFTEAQISMQLNVLDREVMVVTGVNIDVEPPNGLAGIDTITLRSLSSTSRTTVGNLSDSNVLAIARDSITSSGYADSGVGWSQAYGETPAPGMDYLAIIATNDFFI
;
A
#
# COMPACT_ATOMS: atom_id res chain seq x y z
N MET A 1 -0.14 -17.19 -17.05
CA MET A 1 0.10 -17.96 -15.81
C MET A 1 1.59 -18.10 -15.58
N VAL A 2 2.07 -17.74 -14.38
CA VAL A 2 3.50 -17.78 -14.04
C VAL A 2 4.02 -19.20 -14.16
N LYS A 3 4.99 -19.41 -15.03
CA LYS A 3 5.61 -20.72 -15.25
C LYS A 3 6.34 -21.12 -13.97
N GLY A 4 5.77 -22.07 -13.21
CA GLY A 4 6.37 -22.60 -11.97
C GLY A 4 5.47 -22.54 -10.73
N LEU A 5 4.32 -21.85 -10.79
CA LEU A 5 3.35 -21.83 -9.68
C LEU A 5 2.09 -22.61 -10.06
N LYS A 6 1.68 -23.54 -9.21
CA LYS A 6 0.40 -24.24 -9.37
C LYS A 6 -0.65 -23.50 -8.56
N GLN A 7 -1.71 -23.05 -9.24
CA GLN A 7 -2.85 -22.47 -8.55
C GLN A 7 -3.58 -23.56 -7.77
N THR A 8 -3.55 -23.47 -6.45
CA THR A 8 -4.25 -24.37 -5.52
C THR A 8 -5.57 -23.77 -5.04
N SER A 9 -5.75 -22.44 -5.17
CA SER A 9 -6.85 -21.67 -4.61
C SER A 9 -7.41 -20.62 -5.59
N ALA A 10 -8.68 -20.25 -5.38
CA ALA A 10 -9.31 -19.16 -6.10
C ALA A 10 -8.81 -17.79 -5.58
N PRO A 11 -8.86 -16.72 -6.40
CA PRO A 11 -8.56 -15.36 -5.94
C PRO A 11 -9.46 -14.97 -4.76
N ILE A 12 -8.86 -14.41 -3.71
CA ILE A 12 -9.56 -13.85 -2.56
C ILE A 12 -9.39 -12.33 -2.55
N VAL A 13 -10.42 -11.61 -2.11
CA VAL A 13 -10.35 -10.17 -1.87
C VAL A 13 -10.17 -9.95 -0.38
N ILE A 14 -9.16 -9.16 -0.01
CA ILE A 14 -8.86 -8.80 1.37
C ILE A 14 -9.07 -7.29 1.51
N SER A 15 -9.96 -6.90 2.40
CA SER A 15 -10.18 -5.50 2.78
C SER A 15 -9.59 -5.25 4.15
N PHE A 16 -8.95 -4.10 4.32
CA PHE A 16 -8.36 -3.65 5.58
C PHE A 16 -8.53 -2.15 5.72
N GLU A 17 -8.39 -1.68 6.95
CA GLU A 17 -8.39 -0.27 7.32
C GLU A 17 -7.29 -0.08 8.37
N VAL A 18 -6.56 1.03 8.26
CA VAL A 18 -5.55 1.43 9.22
C VAL A 18 -5.73 2.92 9.45
N ASP A 19 -5.81 3.34 10.70
CA ASP A 19 -5.90 4.75 11.06
C ASP A 19 -4.64 5.16 11.81
N GLU A 20 -4.22 6.40 11.63
CA GLU A 20 -3.13 6.95 12.44
C GLU A 20 -3.56 6.98 13.91
N SER A 21 -2.78 6.31 14.77
CA SER A 21 -3.04 6.28 16.22
C SER A 21 -2.92 7.65 16.90
N ALA A 22 -2.13 8.56 16.29
CA ALA A 22 -2.02 9.97 16.66
C ALA A 22 -1.43 10.78 15.49
N VAL A 23 -1.53 12.11 15.57
CA VAL A 23 -1.00 13.04 14.56
C VAL A 23 0.47 12.73 14.25
N ASN A 24 0.79 12.55 12.96
CA ASN A 24 2.13 12.24 12.46
C ASN A 24 2.74 10.97 13.08
N THR A 25 1.92 10.00 13.49
CA THR A 25 2.38 8.74 14.10
C THR A 25 2.21 7.60 13.11
N PHE A 26 3.34 7.02 12.70
CA PHE A 26 3.35 5.81 11.90
C PHE A 26 2.60 4.70 12.63
N THR A 27 1.58 4.16 11.97
CA THR A 27 0.76 3.06 12.46
C THR A 27 0.74 2.01 11.35
N GLU A 28 1.09 0.77 11.69
CA GLU A 28 1.02 -0.36 10.76
C GLU A 28 -0.03 -1.37 11.24
N ALA A 29 -0.72 -2.00 10.28
CA ALA A 29 -1.55 -3.16 10.55
C ALA A 29 -0.90 -4.41 9.92
N GLN A 30 -0.74 -5.45 10.73
CA GLN A 30 -0.30 -6.77 10.26
C GLN A 30 -1.51 -7.59 9.83
N ILE A 31 -1.50 -8.06 8.59
CA ILE A 31 -2.50 -9.00 8.08
C ILE A 31 -1.85 -10.36 7.98
N SER A 32 -2.37 -11.30 8.78
CA SER A 32 -1.86 -12.67 8.79
C SER A 32 -2.53 -13.53 7.75
N MET A 33 -1.71 -14.17 6.94
CA MET A 33 -2.06 -15.15 5.95
C MET A 33 -1.77 -16.53 6.51
N GLN A 34 -2.79 -17.35 6.63
CA GLN A 34 -2.66 -18.74 7.10
C GLN A 34 -2.06 -19.63 5.98
N LEU A 35 -0.85 -19.30 5.53
CA LEU A 35 -0.12 -20.05 4.51
C LEU A 35 0.50 -21.30 5.13
N ASN A 36 0.46 -22.41 4.39
CA ASN A 36 1.17 -23.62 4.79
C ASN A 36 2.65 -23.54 4.42
N VAL A 37 3.49 -23.28 5.41
CA VAL A 37 4.95 -23.24 5.25
C VAL A 37 5.56 -24.60 4.86
N LEU A 38 4.90 -25.72 5.21
CA LEU A 38 5.39 -27.06 4.89
C LEU A 38 5.25 -27.37 3.40
N ASP A 39 4.15 -26.91 2.80
CA ASP A 39 3.85 -27.09 1.37
C ASP A 39 4.40 -25.95 0.50
N ARG A 40 5.14 -25.00 1.11
CA ARG A 40 5.73 -23.82 0.46
C ARG A 40 4.69 -22.98 -0.27
N GLU A 41 3.56 -22.77 0.38
CA GLU A 41 2.53 -21.89 -0.17
C GLU A 41 3.03 -20.44 -0.20
N VAL A 42 2.67 -19.75 -1.28
CA VAL A 42 2.96 -18.34 -1.49
C VAL A 42 1.69 -17.65 -1.94
N MET A 43 1.52 -16.40 -1.52
CA MET A 43 0.46 -15.56 -2.07
C MET A 43 0.92 -14.95 -3.38
N VAL A 44 0.07 -15.05 -4.40
CA VAL A 44 0.21 -14.28 -5.64
C VAL A 44 -0.74 -13.09 -5.57
N VAL A 45 -0.17 -11.90 -5.50
CA VAL A 45 -0.94 -10.64 -5.50
C VAL A 45 -1.26 -10.28 -6.95
N THR A 46 -2.53 -10.36 -7.32
CA THR A 46 -2.98 -10.07 -8.68
C THR A 46 -3.23 -8.58 -8.88
N GLY A 47 -3.77 -7.88 -7.89
CA GLY A 47 -4.00 -6.45 -7.92
C GLY A 47 -4.02 -5.86 -6.52
N VAL A 48 -3.73 -4.56 -6.44
CA VAL A 48 -3.77 -3.79 -5.19
C VAL A 48 -4.41 -2.45 -5.49
N ASN A 49 -5.37 -2.07 -4.65
CA ASN A 49 -5.92 -0.72 -4.64
C ASN A 49 -5.80 -0.16 -3.23
N ILE A 50 -5.26 1.04 -3.11
CA ILE A 50 -5.14 1.77 -1.85
C ILE A 50 -5.84 3.10 -2.05
N ASP A 51 -6.79 3.39 -1.17
CA ASP A 51 -7.46 4.67 -1.08
C ASP A 51 -6.95 5.42 0.17
N VAL A 52 -6.77 6.73 0.05
CA VAL A 52 -6.31 7.60 1.13
C VAL A 52 -7.23 8.78 1.26
N GLU A 53 -7.56 9.14 2.50
CA GLU A 53 -8.29 10.38 2.74
C GLU A 53 -7.40 11.58 2.39
N PRO A 54 -7.94 12.60 1.68
CA PRO A 54 -7.20 13.81 1.41
C PRO A 54 -6.73 14.46 2.72
N PRO A 55 -5.50 14.97 2.78
CA PRO A 55 -4.96 15.57 3.99
C PRO A 55 -5.71 16.85 4.40
N ASN A 56 -5.68 17.17 5.69
CA ASN A 56 -6.24 18.42 6.20
C ASN A 56 -5.44 19.64 5.73
N GLY A 57 -6.14 20.67 5.25
CA GLY A 57 -5.53 21.95 4.92
C GLY A 57 -5.20 22.75 6.19
N LEU A 58 -3.91 22.89 6.49
CA LEU A 58 -3.42 23.70 7.61
C LEU A 58 -2.76 24.98 7.11
N ALA A 59 -3.03 26.10 7.77
CA ALA A 59 -2.53 27.40 7.36
C ALA A 59 -1.00 27.45 7.40
N GLY A 60 -0.36 27.72 6.25
CA GLY A 60 1.10 27.84 6.14
C GLY A 60 1.89 26.55 6.30
N ILE A 61 1.24 25.38 6.27
CA ILE A 61 1.86 24.07 6.48
C ILE A 61 1.52 23.15 5.30
N ASP A 62 2.54 22.45 4.79
CA ASP A 62 2.34 21.36 3.85
C ASP A 62 1.84 20.12 4.61
N THR A 63 0.70 19.58 4.18
CA THR A 63 0.13 18.36 4.75
C THR A 63 0.16 17.25 3.71
N ILE A 64 0.49 16.03 4.14
CA ILE A 64 0.58 14.85 3.28
C ILE A 64 -0.08 13.66 3.97
N THR A 65 -0.89 12.92 3.23
CA THR A 65 -1.36 11.58 3.60
C THR A 65 -0.62 10.58 2.72
N LEU A 66 0.09 9.63 3.33
CA LEU A 66 0.86 8.61 2.63
C LEU A 66 0.54 7.23 3.22
N ARG A 67 0.27 6.24 2.36
CA ARG A 67 0.11 4.84 2.77
C ARG A 67 0.86 3.92 1.82
N SER A 68 1.35 2.80 2.33
CA SER A 68 2.12 1.84 1.54
C SER A 68 1.82 0.40 1.95
N LEU A 69 1.56 -0.47 0.97
CA LEU A 69 1.49 -1.92 1.21
C LEU A 69 2.89 -2.53 1.08
N SER A 70 3.31 -3.32 2.05
CA SER A 70 4.63 -3.95 2.07
C SER A 70 4.59 -5.41 2.55
N SER A 71 5.54 -6.22 2.09
CA SER A 71 5.65 -7.63 2.48
C SER A 71 6.34 -7.86 3.82
N THR A 72 6.86 -6.81 4.47
CA THR A 72 7.60 -6.90 5.74
C THR A 72 7.29 -5.68 6.60
N SER A 73 7.25 -5.84 7.93
CA SER A 73 7.05 -4.74 8.89
C SER A 73 8.04 -3.60 8.65
N ARG A 74 7.57 -2.37 8.90
CA ARG A 74 8.34 -1.15 8.68
C ARG A 74 8.23 -0.25 9.90
N THR A 75 9.15 0.72 9.98
CA THR A 75 9.11 1.77 11.01
C THR A 75 8.71 3.13 10.44
N THR A 76 8.63 3.22 9.11
CA THR A 76 8.16 4.40 8.36
C THR A 76 7.43 3.94 7.10
N VAL A 77 6.54 4.79 6.59
CA VAL A 77 5.87 4.56 5.31
C VAL A 77 6.91 4.42 4.19
N GLY A 78 6.73 3.40 3.35
CA GLY A 78 7.68 3.05 2.29
C GLY A 78 7.37 3.72 0.97
N ASN A 79 8.37 3.73 0.09
CA ASN A 79 8.23 4.14 -1.31
C ASN A 79 8.55 2.95 -2.22
N LEU A 80 8.13 3.02 -3.49
CA LEU A 80 8.40 2.01 -4.51
C LEU A 80 9.89 1.88 -4.87
N SER A 81 10.76 2.71 -4.29
CA SER A 81 12.22 2.52 -4.31
C SER A 81 12.66 1.34 -3.45
N ASP A 82 11.85 0.93 -2.47
CA ASP A 82 12.15 -0.20 -1.59
C ASP A 82 11.56 -1.48 -2.18
N SER A 83 12.37 -2.53 -2.27
CA SER A 83 11.98 -3.78 -2.94
C SER A 83 10.85 -4.55 -2.24
N ASN A 84 10.55 -4.21 -0.98
CA ASN A 84 9.49 -4.82 -0.18
C ASN A 84 8.16 -4.07 -0.26
N VAL A 85 8.08 -2.94 -0.97
CA VAL A 85 6.85 -2.15 -1.14
C VAL A 85 6.17 -2.53 -2.45
N LEU A 86 4.90 -2.91 -2.36
CA LEU A 86 4.10 -3.39 -3.49
C LEU A 86 3.26 -2.27 -4.12
N ALA A 87 2.76 -1.35 -3.28
CA ALA A 87 1.92 -0.25 -3.72
C ALA A 87 2.03 0.93 -2.76
N ILE A 88 1.80 2.13 -3.28
CA ILE A 88 1.75 3.37 -2.51
C ILE A 88 0.53 4.18 -2.94
N ALA A 89 -0.02 4.95 -2.00
CA ALA A 89 -0.99 6.00 -2.28
C ALA A 89 -0.56 7.27 -1.55
N ARG A 90 -0.67 8.42 -2.25
CA ARG A 90 -0.19 9.71 -1.76
C ARG A 90 -1.11 10.82 -2.23
N ASP A 91 -1.59 11.58 -1.25
CA ASP A 91 -2.22 12.88 -1.46
C ASP A 91 -1.49 13.93 -0.63
N SER A 92 -1.34 15.14 -1.17
CA SER A 92 -0.68 16.24 -0.47
C SER A 92 -1.30 17.59 -0.78
N ILE A 93 -1.29 18.48 0.19
CA ILE A 93 -1.60 19.90 0.01
C ILE A 93 -0.30 20.65 0.21
N THR A 94 0.10 21.40 -0.82
CA THR A 94 1.26 22.29 -0.75
C THR A 94 0.78 23.71 -0.50
N SER A 95 1.11 24.25 0.67
CA SER A 95 1.01 25.66 1.00
C SER A 95 2.31 26.33 0.59
N SER A 96 2.26 27.27 -0.36
CA SER A 96 3.43 28.07 -0.74
C SER A 96 3.82 29.10 0.35
N GLY A 97 3.75 28.73 1.63
CA GLY A 97 3.98 29.60 2.79
C GLY A 97 2.85 30.60 3.08
N TYR A 98 1.71 30.48 2.39
CA TYR A 98 0.56 31.35 2.58
C TYR A 98 -0.43 30.72 3.55
N ALA A 99 -1.00 31.53 4.45
CA ALA A 99 -1.96 31.08 5.45
C ALA A 99 -3.29 30.59 4.84
N ASP A 100 -3.75 31.21 3.76
CA ASP A 100 -5.08 30.95 3.14
C ASP A 100 -4.99 30.46 1.68
N SER A 101 -3.84 29.95 1.24
CA SER A 101 -3.73 29.35 -0.10
C SER A 101 -2.92 28.06 -0.09
N GLY A 102 -3.46 27.03 -0.72
CA GLY A 102 -2.78 25.76 -0.97
C GLY A 102 -3.25 25.14 -2.27
N VAL A 103 -2.41 24.29 -2.86
CA VAL A 103 -2.74 23.49 -4.04
C VAL A 103 -2.75 22.03 -3.63
N GLY A 104 -3.87 21.36 -3.90
CA GLY A 104 -4.00 19.91 -3.72
C GLY A 104 -3.33 19.16 -4.87
N TRP A 105 -2.59 18.13 -4.51
CA TRP A 105 -1.99 17.15 -5.41
C TRP A 105 -2.51 15.78 -5.02
N SER A 106 -3.13 15.10 -5.97
CA SER A 106 -3.50 13.69 -5.84
C SER A 106 -2.80 12.88 -6.92
N GLN A 107 -2.42 11.66 -6.57
CA GLN A 107 -1.85 10.71 -7.52
C GLN A 107 -2.85 9.60 -7.78
N ALA A 108 -3.37 9.53 -9.01
CA ALA A 108 -4.18 8.42 -9.47
C ALA A 108 -3.32 7.51 -10.36
N TYR A 109 -3.28 6.23 -10.01
CA TYR A 109 -2.62 5.20 -10.80
C TYR A 109 -3.69 4.40 -11.59
N GLY A 110 -3.29 3.90 -12.75
CA GLY A 110 -4.16 3.04 -13.57
C GLY A 110 -4.41 1.67 -12.92
N GLU A 111 -5.24 0.86 -13.57
CA GLU A 111 -5.60 -0.45 -13.04
C GLU A 111 -4.38 -1.37 -12.87
N THR A 112 -4.34 -2.08 -11.74
CA THR A 112 -3.37 -3.13 -11.46
C THR A 112 -4.07 -4.49 -11.48
N PRO A 113 -3.49 -5.52 -12.14
CA PRO A 113 -2.21 -5.52 -12.84
C PRO A 113 -2.34 -4.87 -14.23
N ALA A 114 -1.23 -4.32 -14.75
CA ALA A 114 -1.23 -3.74 -16.08
C ALA A 114 -1.60 -4.78 -17.16
N PRO A 115 -2.26 -4.38 -18.28
CA PRO A 115 -2.62 -5.31 -19.34
C PRO A 115 -1.41 -6.12 -19.84
N GLY A 116 -1.52 -7.44 -19.79
CA GLY A 116 -0.43 -8.37 -20.16
C GLY A 116 0.43 -8.85 -18.99
N MET A 117 0.21 -8.35 -17.77
CA MET A 117 0.79 -8.92 -16.54
C MET A 117 -0.22 -9.84 -15.84
N ASP A 118 0.25 -11.02 -15.44
CA ASP A 118 -0.58 -11.99 -14.71
C ASP A 118 -0.68 -11.67 -13.20
N TYR A 119 0.31 -10.97 -12.65
CA TYR A 119 0.41 -10.66 -11.22
C TYR A 119 1.29 -9.43 -10.97
N LEU A 120 1.14 -8.82 -9.79
CA LEU A 120 1.93 -7.69 -9.32
C LEU A 120 3.14 -8.14 -8.50
N ALA A 121 2.93 -9.02 -7.51
CA ALA A 121 3.97 -9.47 -6.59
C ALA A 121 3.70 -10.89 -6.05
N ILE A 122 4.73 -11.49 -5.48
CA ILE A 122 4.65 -12.76 -4.76
C ILE A 122 5.09 -12.50 -3.32
N ILE A 123 4.24 -12.86 -2.36
CA ILE A 123 4.55 -12.78 -0.94
C ILE A 123 4.78 -14.21 -0.45
N ALA A 124 6.01 -14.48 -0.02
CA ALA A 124 6.43 -15.77 0.52
C ALA A 124 6.54 -15.77 2.05
N THR A 125 6.00 -14.74 2.69
CA THR A 125 5.89 -14.59 4.15
C THR A 125 4.46 -14.88 4.58
N ASN A 126 4.29 -15.27 5.84
CA ASN A 126 2.95 -15.50 6.42
C ASN A 126 2.17 -14.20 6.65
N ASP A 127 2.80 -13.04 6.49
CA ASP A 127 2.18 -11.77 6.83
C ASP A 127 2.57 -10.70 5.81
N PHE A 128 1.70 -9.70 5.68
CA PHE A 128 1.98 -8.44 5.00
C PHE A 128 1.48 -7.28 5.86
N PHE A 129 1.94 -6.07 5.53
CA PHE A 129 1.81 -4.88 6.36
C PHE A 129 1.31 -3.70 5.53
N ILE A 130 0.38 -2.93 6.09
CA ILE A 130 -0.17 -1.69 5.53
C ILE A 130 0.07 -0.54 6.50
#